data_AF-A0A3E0J8N4-F1
#
_entry.id   AF-A0A3E0J8N4-F1
#
_cell.length_a   1.000
_cell.length_b   1.000
_cell.length_c   1.000
_cell.angle_alpha   90.00
_cell.angle_beta   90.00
_cell.angle_gamma   90.00
#
_symmetry.space_group_name_H-M   'P 1'
#
loop_
_entity.id
_entity.type
_entity.pdbx_description
1 polymer ?
#
loop_
_entity_poly.entity_id
_entity_poly.type
_entity_poly.pdbx_seq_one_letter_code
_entity_poly.pdbx_strand_id
1 'polypeptide(L)'
;MIGEKDTKLLEKTLLLEECMNAYKYAVETVQKNSPVMDEMAASCAEVCRKAAEECLTLGEMENDRVYLMCLEYVQLCEELEGYQRIRQQKDMKKSI
;
A
#
# COMPACT_ATOMS: atom_id res chain seq x y z
N MET A 1 -26.15 18.95 -10.48
CA MET A 1 -25.33 19.27 -9.30
C MET A 1 -24.89 17.94 -8.72
N ILE A 2 -23.59 17.66 -8.76
CA ILE A 2 -23.02 16.44 -8.14
C ILE A 2 -23.21 16.61 -6.63
N GLY A 3 -23.83 15.65 -5.96
CA GLY A 3 -24.12 15.75 -4.53
C GLY A 3 -22.87 15.54 -3.69
N GLU A 4 -22.84 16.09 -2.47
CA GLU A 4 -21.72 15.93 -1.51
C GLU A 4 -21.32 14.45 -1.27
N LYS A 5 -22.28 13.53 -1.39
CA LYS A 5 -22.06 12.08 -1.29
C LYS A 5 -21.28 11.50 -2.48
N ASP A 6 -21.53 12.02 -3.68
CA ASP A 6 -20.84 11.57 -4.90
C ASP A 6 -19.37 12.03 -4.88
N THR A 7 -19.11 13.20 -4.31
CA THR A 7 -17.76 13.73 -4.10
C THR A 7 -16.95 12.84 -3.14
N LYS A 8 -17.52 12.44 -2.00
CA LYS A 8 -16.86 11.58 -1.01
C LYS A 8 -16.53 10.18 -1.55
N LEU A 9 -17.41 9.61 -2.37
CA LEU A 9 -17.15 8.30 -2.98
C LEU A 9 -16.00 8.37 -3.99
N LEU A 10 -15.95 9.44 -4.79
CA LEU A 10 -14.86 9.67 -5.73
C LEU A 10 -13.53 9.85 -4.98
N GLU A 11 -13.50 10.69 -3.94
CA GLU A 11 -12.31 10.92 -3.11
C GLU A 11 -11.77 9.61 -2.50
N LYS A 12 -12.65 8.79 -1.91
CA LYS A 12 -12.26 7.45 -1.41
C LYS A 12 -11.67 6.56 -2.50
N THR A 13 -12.26 6.58 -3.69
CA THR A 13 -11.76 5.78 -4.83
C THR A 13 -10.38 6.24 -5.27
N LEU A 14 -10.10 7.55 -5.27
CA LEU A 14 -8.78 8.10 -5.60
C LEU A 14 -7.73 7.68 -4.56
N LEU A 15 -8.07 7.72 -3.27
CA LEU A 15 -7.18 7.23 -2.20
C LEU A 15 -6.81 5.75 -2.37
N LEU A 16 -7.77 4.92 -2.79
CA LEU A 16 -7.51 3.51 -3.09
C LEU A 16 -6.64 3.32 -4.35
N GLU A 17 -6.84 4.15 -5.37
CA GLU A 17 -6.01 4.15 -6.58
C GLU A 17 -4.55 4.51 -6.23
N GLU A 18 -4.34 5.48 -5.34
CA GLU A 18 -3.00 5.82 -4.83
C GLU A 18 -2.33 4.62 -4.13
N CYS A 19 -3.07 3.88 -3.29
CA CYS A 19 -2.59 2.65 -2.66
C CYS A 19 -2.14 1.61 -3.70
N MET A 20 -2.99 1.34 -4.70
CA MET A 20 -2.70 0.39 -5.77
C MET A 20 -1.45 0.79 -6.57
N ASN A 21 -1.32 2.07 -6.90
CA ASN A 21 -0.19 2.58 -7.65
C ASN A 21 1.12 2.51 -6.85
N ALA A 22 1.09 2.87 -5.57
CA ALA A 22 2.24 2.74 -4.67
C ALA A 22 2.69 1.27 -4.55
N TYR A 23 1.73 0.35 -4.35
CA TYR A 23 2.02 -1.08 -4.28
C TYR A 23 2.61 -1.62 -5.57
N LYS A 24 2.02 -1.29 -6.73
CA LYS A 24 2.58 -1.68 -8.03
C LYS A 24 4.03 -1.22 -8.17
N TYR A 25 4.33 0.03 -7.81
CA TYR A 25 5.68 0.55 -7.89
C TYR A 25 6.65 -0.17 -6.94
N ALA A 26 6.24 -0.42 -5.68
CA ALA A 26 7.03 -1.20 -4.73
C ALA A 26 7.34 -2.60 -5.28
N VAL A 27 6.35 -3.32 -5.83
CA VAL A 27 6.55 -4.62 -6.48
C VAL A 27 7.55 -4.53 -7.63
N GLU A 28 7.45 -3.51 -8.49
CA GLU A 28 8.41 -3.33 -9.58
C GLU A 28 9.84 -3.13 -9.07
N THR A 29 10.03 -2.37 -7.97
CA THR A 29 11.36 -2.20 -7.37
C THR A 29 11.93 -3.51 -6.84
N VAL A 30 11.10 -4.36 -6.22
CA VAL A 30 11.47 -5.69 -5.75
C VAL A 30 11.84 -6.62 -6.91
N GLN A 31 11.03 -6.64 -7.98
CA GLN A 31 11.32 -7.47 -9.16
C GLN A 31 12.62 -7.07 -9.85
N LYS A 32 12.94 -5.77 -9.87
CA LYS A 32 14.18 -5.23 -10.44
C LYS A 32 15.39 -5.36 -9.51
N ASN A 33 15.24 -5.93 -8.32
CA ASN A 33 16.28 -5.95 -7.27
C ASN A 33 16.87 -4.54 -7.02
N SER A 34 16.00 -3.53 -7.02
CA SER A 34 16.41 -2.14 -6.81
C SER A 34 17.03 -1.96 -5.43
N PRO A 35 18.09 -1.14 -5.27
CA PRO A 35 18.68 -0.88 -3.96
C PRO A 35 17.73 -0.12 -3.00
N VAL A 36 16.67 0.51 -3.54
CA VAL A 36 15.68 1.26 -2.76
C VAL A 36 14.40 0.48 -2.47
N MET A 37 14.40 -0.83 -2.72
CA MET A 37 13.20 -1.65 -2.59
C MET A 37 12.61 -1.65 -1.16
N ASP A 38 13.45 -1.60 -0.12
CA ASP A 38 13.02 -1.59 1.29
C ASP A 38 12.36 -0.24 1.63
N GLU A 39 13.00 0.87 1.24
CA GLU A 39 12.46 2.22 1.38
C GLU A 39 11.12 2.35 0.65
N MET A 40 11.00 1.72 -0.52
CA MET A 40 9.80 1.82 -1.32
C MET A 40 8.64 0.96 -0.79
N ALA A 41 8.92 -0.19 -0.17
CA ALA A 41 7.92 -0.98 0.54
C ALA A 41 7.41 -0.24 1.79
N ALA A 42 8.30 0.38 2.57
CA ALA A 42 7.92 1.18 3.73
C ALA A 42 7.09 2.41 3.34
N SER A 43 7.51 3.12 2.30
CA SER A 43 6.79 4.27 1.74
C SER A 43 5.39 3.87 1.22
N CYS A 44 5.30 2.74 0.52
CA CYS A 44 4.02 2.14 0.11
C CYS A 44 3.08 1.94 1.29
N ALA A 45 3.55 1.31 2.37
CA ALA A 45 2.75 1.05 3.56
C ALA A 45 2.29 2.37 4.23
N GLU A 46 3.16 3.37 4.28
CA GLU A 46 2.82 4.70 4.84
C GLU A 46 1.75 5.41 4.02
N VAL A 47 1.88 5.45 2.69
CA VAL A 47 0.88 6.03 1.79
C VAL A 47 -0.48 5.35 1.98
N CYS A 48 -0.49 4.01 2.01
CA CYS A 48 -1.74 3.27 2.17
C CYS A 48 -2.39 3.48 3.56
N ARG A 49 -1.59 3.65 4.61
CA ARG A 49 -2.09 4.00 5.96
C ARG A 49 -2.74 5.38 5.98
N LYS A 50 -2.10 6.40 5.39
CA LYS A 50 -2.66 7.75 5.30
C LYS A 50 -3.95 7.75 4.49
N ALA A 51 -3.98 7.04 3.36
CA ALA A 51 -5.18 6.89 2.54
C ALA A 51 -6.33 6.22 3.30
N ALA A 52 -6.04 5.19 4.11
CA ALA A 52 -7.03 4.58 4.99
C ALA A 52 -7.55 5.56 6.06
N GLU A 53 -6.67 6.30 6.72
CA GLU A 53 -7.04 7.33 7.70
C GLU A 53 -7.93 8.41 7.08
N GLU A 54 -7.58 8.91 5.90
CA GLU A 54 -8.38 9.88 5.15
C GLU A 54 -9.74 9.32 4.75
N CYS A 55 -9.83 8.05 4.34
CA CYS A 55 -11.12 7.39 4.05
C CYS A 55 -12.07 7.42 5.25
N LEU A 56 -11.56 7.22 6.48
CA LEU A 56 -12.37 7.29 7.70
C LEU A 56 -12.91 8.71 7.96
N THR A 57 -12.14 9.75 7.61
CA THR A 57 -12.61 11.14 7.75
C THR A 57 -13.72 11.51 6.76
N LEU A 58 -13.83 10.78 5.65
CA LEU A 58 -14.74 11.05 4.55
C LEU A 58 -16.14 10.40 4.70
N GLY A 59 -16.47 9.66 5.76
CA GLY A 59 -17.84 9.16 5.98
C GLY A 59 -18.05 8.13 7.10
N GLU A 60 -19.28 7.58 7.20
CA GLU A 60 -19.71 6.71 8.31
C GLU A 60 -18.86 5.43 8.44
N MET A 61 -18.47 5.18 9.69
CA MET A 61 -17.23 4.48 10.08
C MET A 61 -17.34 2.95 10.21
N GLU A 62 -18.51 2.35 10.09
CA GLU A 62 -18.66 0.89 10.27
C GLU A 62 -18.78 0.17 8.93
N ASN A 63 -17.69 -0.47 8.49
CA ASN A 63 -17.57 -1.26 7.26
C ASN A 63 -17.37 -0.46 5.96
N ASP A 64 -16.65 0.66 6.02
CA ASP A 64 -16.15 1.26 4.79
C ASP A 64 -15.19 0.29 4.09
N ARG A 65 -15.68 -0.29 2.98
CA ARG A 65 -14.94 -1.27 2.20
C ARG A 65 -13.68 -0.66 1.60
N VAL A 66 -13.69 0.62 1.27
CA VAL A 66 -12.52 1.28 0.67
C VAL A 66 -11.42 1.43 1.71
N TYR A 67 -11.78 1.83 2.94
CA TYR A 67 -10.86 1.82 4.08
C TYR A 67 -10.22 0.44 4.30
N LEU A 68 -11.04 -0.63 4.33
CA LEU A 68 -10.54 -1.98 4.51
C LEU A 68 -9.61 -2.41 3.37
N MET A 69 -9.94 -2.06 2.12
CA MET A 69 -9.06 -2.33 0.98
C MET A 69 -7.73 -1.57 1.06
N CYS A 70 -7.73 -0.32 1.54
CA CYS A 70 -6.49 0.41 1.79
C CYS A 70 -5.63 -0.31 2.84
N LEU A 71 -6.23 -0.86 3.91
CA LEU A 71 -5.50 -1.66 4.90
C LEU A 71 -4.95 -2.98 4.34
N GLU A 72 -5.67 -3.64 3.44
CA GLU A 72 -5.14 -4.81 2.72
C GLU A 72 -3.88 -4.44 1.92
N TYR A 73 -3.87 -3.27 1.26
CA TYR A 73 -2.65 -2.78 0.59
C TYR A 73 -1.51 -2.50 1.57
N VAL A 74 -1.78 -1.97 2.76
CA VAL A 74 -0.75 -1.81 3.82
C VAL A 74 -0.10 -3.16 4.12
N GLN A 75 -0.90 -4.21 4.34
CA GLN A 75 -0.39 -5.54 4.62
C GLN A 75 0.44 -6.08 3.45
N LEU A 76 -0.03 -5.92 2.22
CA LEU A 76 0.72 -6.31 1.03
C LEU A 76 2.07 -5.58 0.92
N CYS A 77 2.12 -4.28 1.22
CA CYS A 77 3.39 -3.53 1.24
C CYS A 77 4.35 -4.08 2.32
N GLU A 78 3.84 -4.38 3.52
CA GLU A 78 4.64 -4.93 4.63
C GLU A 78 5.15 -6.36 4.34
N GLU A 79 4.36 -7.16 3.63
CA GLU A 79 4.79 -8.49 3.18
C GLU A 79 5.98 -8.42 2.20
N LEU A 80 6.07 -7.37 1.37
CA LEU A 80 7.23 -7.18 0.49
C LEU A 80 8.54 -7.06 1.28
N GLU A 81 8.51 -6.39 2.45
CA GLU A 81 9.65 -6.33 3.37
C GLU A 81 10.01 -7.73 3.92
N GLY A 82 8.99 -8.56 4.17
CA GLY A 82 9.14 -9.93 4.65
C GLY A 82 9.79 -10.86 3.61
N TYR A 83 9.34 -10.79 2.35
CA TYR A 83 9.91 -11.57 1.24
C TYR A 83 11.41 -11.27 1.02
N GLN A 84 11.83 -10.02 1.21
CA GLN A 84 13.23 -9.61 1.08
C GLN A 84 14.12 -10.23 2.15
N ARG A 85 13.72 -10.22 3.43
CA ARG A 85 14.50 -10.83 4.52
C ARG A 85 14.78 -12.31 4.26
N ILE A 86 13.81 -13.03 3.72
CA ILE A 86 13.96 -14.46 3.38
C ILE A 86 14.91 -14.64 2.19
N ARG A 87 14.85 -13.76 1.17
CA ARG A 87 15.70 -13.83 -0.02
C ARG A 87 17.17 -13.52 0.30
N GLN A 88 17.44 -12.45 1.05
CA GLN A 88 18.80 -12.07 1.47
C GLN A 88 19.47 -13.17 2.31
N GLN A 89 18.72 -13.83 3.21
CA GLN A 89 19.24 -14.97 3.97
C GLN A 89 19.63 -16.17 3.09
N LYS A 90 18.91 -16.43 1.99
CA LYS A 90 19.23 -17.52 1.06
C LYS A 90 20.47 -17.22 0.24
N ASP A 91 20.67 -15.98 -0.19
CA ASP A 91 21.85 -15.59 -0.95
C ASP A 91 23.12 -15.59 -0.07
N MET A 92 23.01 -15.18 1.20
CA MET A 92 24.12 -15.24 2.16
C MET A 92 24.57 -16.67 2.48
N LYS A 93 23.64 -17.64 2.50
CA LYS A 93 23.95 -19.07 2.69
C LYS A 93 24.60 -19.73 1.48
N LYS A 94 24.55 -19.14 0.28
CA LYS A 94 25.18 -19.68 -0.95
C LYS A 94 26.61 -19.20 -1.16
N SER A 95 27.03 -18.15 -0.45
CA SER A 95 28.35 -17.54 -0.59
C SER A 95 29.37 -17.98 0.48
N ILE A 96 29.04 -18.99 1.29
CA ILE A 96 29.92 -19.66 2.27
C ILE A 96 30.22 -21.06 1.75
#